data_AF-A0A5Q0NNM3-F1
#
_entry.id   AF-A0A5Q0NNM3-F1
#
_cell.length_a   1.000
_cell.length_b   1.000
_cell.length_c   1.000
_cell.angle_alpha   90.00
_cell.angle_beta   90.00
_cell.angle_gamma   90.00
#
_symmetry.space_group_name_H-M   'P 1'
#
loop_
_entity.id
_entity.type
_entity.pdbx_description
1 polymer ?
#
loop_
_entity_poly.entity_id
_entity_poly.type
_entity_poly.pdbx_seq_one_letter_code
_entity_poly.pdbx_strand_id
1 'polypeptide(L)'
;MSSPTSGLTPEDFGSRTVTVLLDEAPESWRALLSAVAEAGREGRDLRAILLDLPPWVVFATICPFYLETAGGLAAAKRDLRDEYDAALRAHGFGPTLVVTSRRELVRHLMGSPAHRIVAGMQRGHAFRSALGGLGQPTLLVP
;
A
#
# COMPACT_ATOMS: atom_id res chain seq x y z
N MET A 1 24.32 16.14 -40.32
CA MET A 1 23.65 14.86 -40.02
C MET A 1 23.42 14.84 -38.52
N SER A 2 22.22 15.23 -38.08
CA SER A 2 21.89 15.39 -36.66
C SER A 2 21.05 14.20 -36.21
N SER A 3 21.49 13.56 -35.13
CA SER A 3 20.79 12.45 -34.46
C SER A 3 19.39 12.88 -34.02
N PRO A 4 18.35 12.03 -34.16
CA PRO A 4 17.10 12.26 -33.46
C PRO A 4 17.30 11.92 -31.98
N THR A 5 17.25 12.94 -31.12
CA THR A 5 17.18 12.76 -29.66
C THR A 5 15.88 12.03 -29.33
N SER A 6 16.01 10.86 -28.71
CA SER A 6 14.93 10.00 -28.24
C SER A 6 13.81 10.80 -27.58
N GLY A 7 12.63 10.76 -28.18
CA GLY A 7 11.40 11.18 -27.52
C GLY A 7 11.06 10.16 -26.45
N LEU A 8 11.33 10.48 -25.19
CA LEU A 8 10.65 9.83 -24.08
C LEU A 8 9.19 10.25 -24.17
N THR A 9 8.33 9.29 -24.46
CA THR A 9 6.87 9.47 -24.40
C THR A 9 6.44 9.56 -22.94
N PRO A 10 5.31 10.22 -22.61
CA PRO A 10 4.78 10.26 -21.24
C PRO A 10 4.53 8.86 -20.63
N GLU A 11 4.49 7.82 -21.45
CA GLU A 11 4.34 6.41 -21.07
C GLU A 11 5.64 5.79 -20.53
N ASP A 12 6.80 6.46 -20.70
CA ASP A 12 8.12 5.98 -20.26
C ASP A 12 8.43 6.26 -18.77
N PHE A 13 7.57 7.02 -18.08
CA PHE A 13 7.64 7.17 -16.63
C PHE A 13 6.66 6.17 -16.00
N GLY A 14 7.21 5.11 -15.40
CA GLY A 14 6.44 4.08 -14.68
C GLY A 14 5.30 4.68 -13.87
N SER A 15 4.14 4.01 -13.88
CA SER A 15 2.85 4.52 -13.40
C SER A 15 3.01 5.52 -12.26
N ARG A 16 2.54 6.76 -12.45
CA ARG A 16 2.56 7.83 -11.43
C ARG A 16 1.61 7.54 -10.26
N THR A 17 1.49 6.27 -9.88
CA THR A 17 0.58 5.78 -8.87
C THR A 17 1.26 5.89 -7.51
N VAL A 18 0.61 6.61 -6.60
CA VAL A 18 0.86 6.52 -5.17
C VAL A 18 0.21 5.23 -4.69
N THR A 19 0.96 4.37 -3.99
CA THR A 19 0.40 3.18 -3.37
C THR A 19 0.38 3.38 -1.86
N VAL A 20 -0.77 3.19 -1.23
CA VAL A 20 -0.90 3.18 0.22
C VAL A 20 -1.07 1.75 0.73
N LEU A 21 -0.29 1.40 1.75
CA LEU A 21 -0.44 0.14 2.48
C LEU A 21 -1.27 0.40 3.73
N LEU A 22 -2.34 -0.36 3.88
CA LEU A 22 -3.35 -0.22 4.93
C LEU A 22 -3.42 -1.48 5.77
N ASP A 23 -3.76 -1.29 7.04
CA ASP A 23 -4.08 -2.33 8.00
C ASP A 23 -4.94 -1.75 9.14
N GLU A 24 -5.11 -2.51 10.22
CA GLU A 24 -5.88 -2.13 11.41
C GLU A 24 -5.16 -1.13 12.34
N ALA A 25 -3.90 -0.78 12.05
CA ALA A 25 -3.15 0.13 12.90
C ALA A 25 -3.68 1.57 12.76
N PRO A 26 -3.75 2.36 13.85
CA PRO A 26 -4.22 3.74 13.80
C PRO A 26 -3.43 4.65 12.85
N GLU A 27 -2.14 4.36 12.64
CA GLU A 27 -1.28 5.07 11.69
C GLU A 27 -1.71 4.86 10.23
N SER A 28 -2.39 3.77 9.90
CA SER A 28 -2.84 3.47 8.53
C SER A 28 -3.89 4.46 8.03
N TRP A 29 -4.75 4.98 8.90
CA TRP A 29 -5.67 6.05 8.53
C TRP A 29 -4.93 7.35 8.16
N ARG A 30 -3.91 7.72 8.95
CA ARG A 30 -3.06 8.87 8.65
C ARG A 30 -2.26 8.67 7.37
N ALA A 31 -1.81 7.45 7.11
CA ALA A 31 -1.15 7.07 5.86
C ALA A 31 -2.09 7.22 4.65
N LEU A 32 -3.36 6.81 4.78
CA LEU A 32 -4.37 7.01 3.74
C LEU A 32 -4.57 8.50 3.42
N LEU A 33 -4.81 9.33 4.44
CA LEU A 33 -5.00 10.77 4.23
C LEU A 33 -3.78 11.42 3.58
N SER A 34 -2.57 11.01 3.98
CA SER A 34 -1.33 11.49 3.38
C SER A 34 -1.21 11.08 1.91
N ALA A 35 -1.59 9.84 1.59
CA ALA A 35 -1.56 9.33 0.22
C ALA A 35 -2.60 10.00 -0.69
N VAL A 36 -3.81 10.26 -0.18
CA VAL A 36 -4.85 11.04 -0.85
C VAL A 36 -4.38 12.46 -1.15
N ALA A 37 -3.78 13.13 -0.16
CA ALA A 37 -3.26 14.48 -0.34
C ALA A 37 -2.13 14.53 -1.39
N GLU A 38 -1.19 13.57 -1.35
CA GLU A 38 -0.13 13.44 -2.34
C GLU A 38 -0.70 13.20 -3.74
N ALA A 39 -1.61 12.22 -3.87
CA ALA A 39 -2.23 11.87 -5.14
C ALA A 39 -2.99 13.05 -5.75
N GLY A 40 -3.77 13.77 -4.93
CA GLY A 40 -4.53 14.94 -5.36
C GLY A 40 -3.66 16.13 -5.76
N ARG A 41 -2.58 16.43 -5.03
CA ARG A 41 -1.68 17.55 -5.34
C ARG A 41 -0.96 17.40 -6.67
N GLU A 42 -0.63 16.17 -7.05
CA GLU A 42 0.21 15.89 -8.20
C GLU A 42 -0.56 15.32 -9.40
N GLY A 43 -1.89 15.22 -9.31
CA GLY A 43 -2.75 14.64 -10.34
C GLY A 43 -2.41 13.17 -10.61
N ARG A 44 -2.12 12.43 -9.54
CA ARG A 44 -1.62 11.06 -9.57
C ARG A 44 -2.72 10.06 -9.21
N ASP A 45 -2.59 8.86 -9.73
CA ASP A 45 -3.46 7.76 -9.33
C ASP A 45 -3.13 7.31 -7.90
N LEU A 46 -4.14 6.87 -7.16
CA LEU A 46 -3.97 6.24 -5.86
C LEU A 46 -4.40 4.78 -5.93
N ARG A 47 -3.52 3.89 -5.47
CA ARG A 47 -3.84 2.49 -5.22
C ARG A 47 -3.79 2.22 -3.72
N ALA A 48 -4.89 1.73 -3.16
CA ALA A 48 -4.93 1.29 -1.78
C ALA A 48 -4.82 -0.24 -1.70
N ILE A 49 -3.95 -0.72 -0.80
CA ILE A 49 -3.76 -2.15 -0.54
C ILE A 49 -3.96 -2.41 0.95
N LEU A 50 -5.04 -3.10 1.30
CA LEU A 50 -5.30 -3.60 2.64
C LEU A 50 -4.59 -4.94 2.84
N LEU A 51 -3.77 -4.99 3.88
CA LEU A 51 -2.94 -6.12 4.23
C LEU A 51 -3.71 -7.02 5.20
N ASP A 52 -4.42 -8.00 4.64
CA ASP A 52 -5.02 -9.09 5.39
C ASP A 52 -4.01 -10.25 5.51
N LEU A 53 -2.82 -9.93 5.99
CA LEU A 53 -1.80 -10.94 6.21
C LEU A 53 -2.20 -11.79 7.42
N PRO A 54 -2.10 -13.13 7.31
CA PRO A 54 -2.28 -14.00 8.45
C PRO A 54 -1.37 -13.53 9.59
N PRO A 55 -1.83 -13.66 10.85
CA PRO A 55 -1.05 -13.25 12.01
C PRO A 55 0.39 -13.76 11.87
N TRP A 56 0.58 -15.04 11.55
CA TRP A 56 1.91 -15.68 11.42
C TRP A 56 2.88 -15.05 10.38
N VAL A 57 2.40 -14.28 9.39
CA VAL A 57 3.26 -13.53 8.45
C VAL A 57 3.80 -12.23 9.09
N VAL A 58 3.05 -11.65 10.03
CA VAL A 58 3.53 -10.59 10.94
C VAL A 58 4.46 -11.20 12.01
N PHE A 59 4.31 -12.49 12.33
CA PHE A 59 5.04 -13.18 13.41
C PHE A 59 6.49 -13.56 13.06
N ALA A 60 6.95 -13.33 11.83
CA ALA A 60 8.36 -13.52 11.50
C ALA A 60 9.29 -12.46 12.13
N THR A 61 8.77 -11.52 12.92
CA THR A 61 9.58 -10.51 13.62
C THR A 61 9.41 -10.47 15.14
N ILE A 62 8.29 -10.91 15.75
CA ILE A 62 8.05 -10.73 17.20
C ILE A 62 7.09 -11.81 17.78
N CYS A 63 7.65 -12.84 18.45
CA CYS A 63 7.07 -13.74 19.49
C CYS A 63 5.76 -14.59 19.26
N PRO A 64 5.57 -15.71 20.02
CA PRO A 64 4.63 -16.77 19.71
C PRO A 64 3.55 -16.96 20.78
N PHE A 65 2.42 -16.28 20.71
CA PHE A 65 1.18 -16.71 21.38
C PHE A 65 0.04 -15.93 20.72
N TYR A 66 -0.95 -16.62 20.15
CA TYR A 66 -2.36 -16.23 19.94
C TYR A 66 -2.94 -17.03 18.76
N LEU A 67 -3.86 -17.95 19.05
CA LEU A 67 -4.45 -18.87 18.07
C LEU A 67 -5.97 -19.04 18.21
N GLU A 68 -6.72 -18.05 18.70
CA GLU A 68 -8.16 -18.24 19.01
C GLU A 68 -9.18 -17.23 18.44
N THR A 69 -8.85 -16.37 17.46
CA THR A 69 -9.83 -15.37 16.97
C THR A 69 -9.88 -15.17 15.45
N ALA A 70 -9.88 -16.26 14.67
CA ALA A 70 -10.00 -16.15 13.20
C ALA A 70 -11.38 -15.62 12.71
N GLY A 71 -12.47 -15.97 13.40
CA GLY A 71 -13.84 -15.61 12.97
C GLY A 71 -14.21 -14.13 13.21
N GLY A 72 -13.85 -13.57 14.37
CA GLY A 72 -14.08 -12.16 14.69
C GLY A 72 -13.18 -11.21 13.90
N LEU A 73 -11.95 -11.65 13.62
CA LEU A 73 -10.98 -10.88 12.84
C LEU A 73 -11.44 -10.66 11.39
N ALA A 74 -12.12 -11.65 10.77
CA ALA A 74 -12.62 -11.54 9.40
C ALA A 74 -13.83 -10.60 9.25
N ALA A 75 -14.63 -10.40 10.31
CA ALA A 75 -15.72 -9.43 10.32
C ALA A 75 -15.16 -8.01 10.50
N ALA A 76 -14.32 -7.80 11.50
CA ALA A 76 -13.66 -6.52 11.75
C ALA A 76 -12.85 -6.01 10.54
N LYS A 77 -12.20 -6.92 9.79
CA LYS A 77 -11.47 -6.55 8.55
C LYS A 77 -12.38 -6.18 7.38
N ARG A 78 -13.61 -6.70 7.31
CA ARG A 78 -14.59 -6.27 6.31
C ARG A 78 -15.07 -4.86 6.62
N ASP A 79 -15.44 -4.60 7.88
CA ASP A 79 -15.86 -3.26 8.32
C ASP A 79 -14.75 -2.23 8.05
N LEU A 80 -13.49 -2.57 8.37
CA LEU A 80 -12.33 -1.73 8.11
C LEU A 80 -12.12 -1.45 6.61
N ARG A 81 -12.31 -2.44 5.75
CA ARG A 81 -12.23 -2.24 4.29
C ARG A 81 -13.30 -1.27 3.82
N ASP A 82 -14.52 -1.43 4.30
CA ASP A 82 -15.65 -0.58 3.90
C ASP A 82 -15.43 0.89 4.31
N GLU A 83 -14.82 1.13 5.49
CA GLU A 83 -14.40 2.47 5.92
C GLU A 83 -13.37 3.09 4.98
N TYR A 84 -12.33 2.32 4.60
CA TYR A 84 -11.32 2.80 3.65
C TYR A 84 -11.90 3.04 2.25
N ASP A 85 -12.77 2.15 1.77
CA ASP A 85 -13.44 2.28 0.47
C ASP A 85 -14.37 3.50 0.44
N ALA A 86 -15.06 3.80 1.55
CA ALA A 86 -15.87 5.00 1.69
C ALA A 86 -15.01 6.28 1.59
N ALA A 87 -13.86 6.31 2.28
CA ALA A 87 -12.93 7.43 2.22
C ALA A 87 -12.34 7.62 0.82
N LEU A 88 -11.86 6.55 0.17
CA LEU A 88 -11.32 6.60 -1.19
C LEU A 88 -12.36 7.11 -2.20
N ARG A 89 -13.59 6.60 -2.10
CA ARG A 89 -14.71 7.01 -2.97
C ARG A 89 -15.06 8.49 -2.79
N ALA A 90 -15.03 9.00 -1.56
CA ALA A 90 -15.26 10.42 -1.29
C ALA A 90 -14.24 11.33 -1.99
N HIS A 91 -13.07 10.80 -2.32
CA HIS A 91 -12.00 11.49 -3.06
C HIS A 91 -11.89 11.08 -4.54
N GLY A 92 -12.82 10.26 -5.05
CA GLY A 92 -12.83 9.83 -6.46
C GLY A 92 -11.81 8.74 -6.80
N PHE A 93 -11.23 8.06 -5.81
CA PHE A 93 -10.28 6.97 -6.03
C PHE A 93 -10.97 5.59 -6.07
N GLY A 94 -10.25 4.61 -6.63
CA GLY A 94 -10.72 3.23 -6.75
C GLY A 94 -10.79 2.49 -5.42
N PRO A 95 -11.42 1.30 -5.40
CA PRO A 95 -11.57 0.50 -4.20
C PRO A 95 -10.24 -0.07 -3.71
N THR A 96 -10.20 -0.43 -2.45
CA THR A 96 -9.08 -1.08 -1.78
C THR A 96 -8.92 -2.50 -2.28
N LEU A 97 -7.69 -2.85 -2.66
CA LEU A 97 -7.28 -4.21 -2.95
C LEU A 97 -6.94 -4.91 -1.64
N VAL A 98 -7.49 -6.10 -1.41
CA VAL A 98 -7.12 -6.92 -0.26
C VAL A 98 -6.04 -7.91 -0.68
N VAL A 99 -4.93 -7.93 0.05
CA VAL A 99 -3.83 -8.85 -0.17
C VAL A 99 -3.64 -9.71 1.06
N THR A 100 -3.60 -11.03 0.86
CA THR A 100 -3.53 -12.01 1.95
C THR A 100 -2.16 -12.68 2.08
N SER A 101 -1.22 -12.37 1.18
CA SER A 101 0.13 -12.93 1.24
C SER A 101 1.22 -11.96 0.79
N ARG A 102 2.43 -12.13 1.33
CA ARG A 102 3.62 -11.38 0.88
C ARG A 102 3.90 -11.57 -0.62
N ARG A 103 3.69 -12.78 -1.16
CA ARG A 103 3.92 -13.07 -2.59
C ARG A 103 2.98 -12.28 -3.47
N GLU A 104 1.72 -12.16 -3.07
CA GLU A 104 0.72 -11.36 -3.77
C GLU A 104 1.05 -9.86 -3.67
N LEU A 105 1.44 -9.36 -2.50
CA LEU A 105 1.89 -7.98 -2.33
C LEU A 105 3.05 -7.65 -3.27
N VAL A 106 4.09 -8.48 -3.28
CA VAL A 106 5.25 -8.31 -4.16
C VAL A 106 4.84 -8.34 -5.63
N ARG A 107 3.92 -9.25 -6.01
CA ARG A 107 3.40 -9.30 -7.38
C ARG A 107 2.72 -7.99 -7.78
N HIS A 108 1.91 -7.40 -6.90
CA HIS A 108 1.26 -6.11 -7.17
C HIS A 108 2.26 -4.96 -7.26
N LEU A 109 3.25 -4.92 -6.37
CA LEU A 109 4.26 -3.87 -6.34
C LEU A 109 5.26 -3.95 -7.50
N MET A 110 5.55 -5.15 -8.03
CA MET A 110 6.39 -5.33 -9.22
C MET A 110 5.62 -5.17 -10.53
N GLY A 111 4.37 -5.66 -10.60
CA GLY A 111 3.55 -5.60 -11.81
C GLY A 111 3.08 -4.19 -12.17
N SER A 112 3.02 -3.30 -11.19
CA SER A 112 2.79 -1.88 -11.41
C SER A 112 3.59 -1.11 -10.36
N PRO A 113 4.85 -0.77 -10.68
CA PRO A 113 5.75 -0.15 -9.73
C PRO A 113 5.20 1.20 -9.29
N ALA A 114 4.97 1.31 -7.98
CA ALA A 114 4.51 2.55 -7.38
C ALA A 114 5.58 3.61 -7.50
N HIS A 115 5.17 4.82 -7.88
CA HIS A 115 6.05 5.99 -7.80
C HIS A 115 6.43 6.28 -6.34
N ARG A 116 5.49 6.06 -5.41
CA ARG A 116 5.71 6.19 -3.98
C ARG A 116 4.82 5.22 -3.21
N ILE A 117 5.38 4.60 -2.17
CA ILE A 117 4.64 3.85 -1.17
C ILE A 117 4.41 4.75 0.04
N VAL A 118 3.20 4.74 0.60
CA VAL A 118 2.86 5.40 1.86
C VAL A 118 2.36 4.33 2.84
N ALA A 119 2.88 4.30 4.07
CA ALA A 119 2.48 3.32 5.07
C ALA A 119 2.60 3.89 6.49
N GLY A 120 1.82 3.36 7.44
CA GLY A 120 2.01 3.65 8.86
C GLY A 120 3.39 3.21 9.35
N MET A 121 4.00 3.92 10.29
CA MET A 121 5.41 3.78 10.65
C MET A 121 5.75 2.39 11.17
N GLN A 122 4.95 1.84 12.08
CA GLN A 122 5.22 0.54 12.71
C GLN A 122 5.28 -0.59 11.69
N ARG A 123 4.21 -0.77 10.90
CA ARG A 123 4.15 -1.81 9.87
C ARG A 123 5.00 -1.47 8.66
N GLY A 124 5.09 -0.19 8.29
CA GLY A 124 5.90 0.28 7.17
C GLY A 124 7.40 -0.01 7.35
N HIS A 125 7.94 -0.02 8.57
CA HIS A 125 9.29 -0.51 8.83
C HIS A 125 9.46 -2.00 8.53
N ALA A 126 8.52 -2.83 8.98
CA ALA A 126 8.50 -4.27 8.68
C ALA A 126 8.38 -4.51 7.16
N PHE A 127 7.52 -3.75 6.46
CA PHE A 127 7.40 -3.81 5.01
C PHE A 127 8.65 -3.35 4.29
N ARG A 128 9.28 -2.24 4.70
CA ARG A 128 10.51 -1.76 4.09
C ARG A 128 11.63 -2.79 4.20
N SER A 129 11.72 -3.49 5.33
CA SER A 129 12.64 -4.61 5.50
C SER A 129 12.27 -5.81 4.62
N ALA A 130 10.99 -6.20 4.57
CA ALA A 130 10.50 -7.33 3.78
C ALA A 130 10.52 -7.09 2.26
N LEU A 131 10.46 -5.84 1.82
CA LEU A 131 10.48 -5.40 0.43
C LEU A 131 11.86 -4.85 0.03
N GLY A 132 12.88 -5.02 0.88
CA GLY A 132 14.22 -4.40 0.79
C GLY A 132 15.03 -4.59 -0.50
N GLY A 133 14.46 -5.19 -1.55
CA GLY A 133 15.01 -5.25 -2.90
C GLY A 133 14.25 -4.47 -3.97
N LEU A 134 13.08 -3.87 -3.68
CA LEU A 134 12.26 -3.20 -4.70
C LEU A 134 12.68 -1.73 -4.97
N GLY A 135 13.50 -1.12 -4.10
CA GLY A 135 14.03 0.23 -4.31
C GLY A 135 12.99 1.36 -4.37
N GLN A 136 11.73 1.08 -4.01
CA GLN A 136 10.63 2.04 -4.13
C GLN A 136 10.68 3.11 -3.03
N PRO A 137 10.55 4.41 -3.37
CA PRO A 137 10.45 5.47 -2.38
C PRO A 137 9.29 5.22 -1.43
N THR A 138 9.57 5.16 -0.13
CA THR A 138 8.56 4.85 0.91
C THR A 138 8.49 5.97 1.93
N LEU A 139 7.29 6.55 2.10
CA LEU A 139 6.96 7.49 3.15
C LEU A 139 6.35 6.73 4.34
N LEU A 140 6.95 6.88 5.52
CA LEU A 140 6.46 6.32 6.77
C LEU A 140 5.73 7.40 7.57
N VAL A 141 4.47 7.14 7.91
CA VAL A 141 3.60 8.08 8.62
C VAL A 141 3.48 7.63 10.09
N PRO A 142 3.86 8.48 11.06
CA PRO A 142 3.74 8.15 12.49
C PRO A 142 2.28 8.13 12.94
#